data_AF-A0A817ZFT4-F1
#
_entry.id   AF-A0A817ZFT4-F1
#
_cell.length_a   1.000
_cell.length_b   1.000
_cell.length_c   1.000
_cell.angle_alpha   90.00
_cell.angle_beta   90.00
_cell.angle_gamma   90.00
#
_symmetry.space_group_name_H-M   'P 1'
#
loop_
_entity.id
_entity.type
_entity.pdbx_description
1 polymer ?
#
loop_
_entity_poly.entity_id
_entity_poly.type
_entity_poly.pdbx_seq_one_letter_code
_entity_poly.pdbx_strand_id
1 'polypeptide(L)'
;PAISKSTKKPKPTAMEVFLNSIGDDSVQKPTTSPRASIIEELYNYRWLIAKYNSLYKASTSSCLNFWKLYGAMLRLLSKITRQLVCTPATSVPSESAFSMSSYVARKERSRLSVDSLTATMFLKVSCQKQNDLYREIPQI
;
A
#
# COMPACT_ATOMS: atom_id res chain seq x y z
N PRO A 1 -37.07 -17.70 53.32
CA PRO A 1 -37.76 -18.11 52.07
C PRO A 1 -37.04 -17.52 50.84
N ALA A 2 -36.16 -18.31 50.23
CA ALA A 2 -35.46 -18.00 48.99
C ALA A 2 -36.06 -18.85 47.86
N ILE A 3 -36.37 -18.25 46.70
CA ILE A 3 -36.37 -18.89 45.37
C ILE A 3 -36.07 -17.78 44.34
N SER A 4 -34.87 -17.81 43.77
CA SER A 4 -34.47 -17.06 42.58
C SER A 4 -35.09 -17.71 41.33
N LYS A 5 -35.86 -16.97 40.53
CA LYS A 5 -36.32 -17.45 39.23
C LYS A 5 -35.36 -16.99 38.13
N SER A 6 -34.52 -17.91 37.66
CA SER A 6 -33.75 -17.76 36.43
C SER A 6 -34.68 -17.91 35.22
N THR A 7 -34.98 -16.83 34.50
CA THR A 7 -35.72 -16.91 33.24
C THR A 7 -34.74 -17.06 32.08
N LYS A 8 -34.79 -18.25 31.46
CA LYS A 8 -33.99 -18.64 30.29
C LYS A 8 -34.32 -17.72 29.10
N LYS A 9 -33.29 -17.20 28.41
CA LYS A 9 -33.46 -16.40 27.18
C LYS A 9 -34.17 -17.25 26.10
N PRO A 10 -35.14 -16.67 25.36
CA PRO A 10 -35.84 -17.39 24.30
C PRO A 10 -34.88 -17.79 23.17
N LYS A 11 -35.15 -18.96 22.56
CA LYS A 11 -34.33 -19.49 21.46
C LYS A 11 -34.44 -18.54 20.25
N PRO A 12 -33.33 -18.27 19.54
CA PRO A 12 -33.36 -17.40 18.37
C PRO A 12 -34.25 -18.00 17.29
N THR A 13 -35.02 -17.14 16.63
CA THR A 13 -35.94 -17.52 15.56
C THR A 13 -35.13 -17.99 14.35
N ALA A 14 -35.67 -18.93 13.54
CA ALA A 14 -35.00 -19.39 12.32
C ALA A 14 -34.60 -18.21 11.39
N MET A 15 -35.39 -17.14 11.39
CA MET A 15 -35.08 -15.87 10.71
C MET A 15 -33.83 -15.19 11.27
N GLU A 16 -33.63 -15.16 12.59
CA GLU A 16 -32.44 -14.56 13.22
C GLU A 16 -31.18 -15.39 12.97
N VAL A 17 -31.33 -16.72 12.96
CA VAL A 17 -30.23 -17.64 12.60
C VAL A 17 -29.85 -17.44 11.13
N PHE A 18 -30.84 -17.27 10.25
CA PHE A 18 -30.60 -16.99 8.83
C PHE A 18 -29.94 -15.62 8.61
N LEU A 19 -30.42 -14.57 9.28
CA LEU A 19 -29.83 -13.23 9.23
C LEU A 19 -28.37 -13.22 9.71
N ASN A 20 -28.03 -14.01 10.74
CA ASN A 20 -26.64 -14.16 11.21
C ASN A 20 -25.79 -15.05 10.29
N SER A 21 -26.40 -15.98 9.55
CA SER A 21 -25.70 -16.94 8.68
C SER A 21 -25.43 -16.39 7.28
N ILE A 22 -26.15 -15.36 6.84
CA ILE A 22 -25.92 -14.70 5.54
C ILE A 22 -24.59 -13.94 5.50
N GLY A 23 -23.89 -13.80 6.63
CA GLY A 23 -22.75 -12.91 6.72
C GLY A 23 -23.29 -11.50 6.78
N ASP A 24 -23.03 -10.84 7.90
CA ASP A 24 -23.09 -9.39 7.94
C ASP A 24 -22.06 -8.88 6.93
N ASP A 25 -22.51 -8.64 5.70
CA ASP A 25 -21.85 -7.79 4.72
C ASP A 25 -21.90 -6.34 5.25
N SER A 26 -21.36 -6.13 6.44
CA SER A 26 -20.76 -4.86 6.83
C SER A 26 -19.46 -4.67 6.04
N VAL A 27 -19.59 -4.72 4.70
CA VAL A 27 -19.15 -3.58 3.91
C VAL A 27 -19.71 -2.39 4.64
N GLN A 28 -18.83 -1.67 5.33
CA GLN A 28 -19.10 -0.37 5.91
C GLN A 28 -19.89 0.44 4.88
N LYS A 29 -21.22 0.40 4.91
CA LYS A 29 -22.03 1.40 4.23
C LYS A 29 -21.68 2.66 4.99
N PRO A 30 -21.04 3.66 4.35
CA PRO A 30 -20.77 4.91 5.03
C PRO A 30 -22.13 5.57 5.28
N THR A 31 -22.74 5.27 6.42
CA THR A 31 -23.83 6.07 6.99
C THR A 31 -23.31 7.45 7.42
N THR A 32 -21.99 7.58 7.53
CA THR A 32 -21.25 8.81 7.71
C THR A 32 -20.95 9.45 6.35
N SER A 33 -21.39 10.70 6.17
CA SER A 33 -21.07 11.54 5.00
C SER A 33 -19.61 11.34 4.54
N PRO A 34 -19.32 11.19 3.23
CA PRO A 34 -17.96 10.98 2.73
C PRO A 34 -16.95 12.01 3.26
N ARG A 35 -17.39 13.24 3.52
CA ARG A 35 -16.55 14.30 4.12
C ARG A 35 -16.18 14.02 5.57
N ALA A 36 -17.10 13.48 6.36
CA ALA A 36 -16.84 13.12 7.75
C ALA A 36 -15.89 11.91 7.85
N SER A 37 -15.92 10.99 6.88
CA SER A 37 -14.93 9.90 6.76
C SER A 37 -13.51 10.42 6.49
N ILE A 38 -13.36 11.42 5.61
CA ILE A 38 -12.04 12.01 5.30
C ILE A 38 -11.45 12.73 6.52
N ILE A 39 -12.27 13.53 7.20
CA ILE A 39 -11.81 14.32 8.37
C ILE A 39 -11.32 13.37 9.47
N GLU A 40 -12.07 12.30 9.74
CA GLU A 40 -11.69 11.26 10.70
C GLU A 40 -10.36 10.60 10.31
N GLU A 41 -10.19 10.25 9.04
CA GLU A 41 -8.94 9.66 8.53
C GLU A 41 -7.75 10.62 8.68
N LEU A 42 -7.95 11.92 8.48
CA LEU A 42 -6.91 12.95 8.66
C LEU A 42 -6.52 13.14 10.13
N TYR A 43 -7.47 13.11 11.06
CA TYR A 43 -7.17 13.17 12.49
C TYR A 43 -6.35 11.94 12.93
N ASN A 44 -6.77 10.75 12.51
CA ASN A 44 -6.05 9.52 12.78
C ASN A 44 -4.64 9.54 12.18
N TYR A 45 -4.48 9.99 10.93
CA TYR A 45 -3.19 10.14 10.29
C TYR A 45 -2.25 11.06 11.09
N ARG A 46 -2.74 12.24 11.51
CA ARG A 46 -1.94 13.23 12.23
C ARG A 46 -1.41 12.71 13.57
N TRP A 47 -2.19 11.92 14.29
CA TRP A 47 -1.74 11.27 15.52
C TRP A 47 -0.74 10.14 15.23
N LEU A 48 -1.04 9.27 14.26
CA LEU A 48 -0.19 8.15 13.89
C LEU A 48 1.19 8.59 13.40
N ILE A 49 1.25 9.62 12.56
CA ILE A 49 2.52 10.12 12.02
C ILE A 49 3.37 10.78 13.11
N ALA A 50 2.76 11.50 14.05
CA ALA A 50 3.48 12.10 15.17
C ALA A 50 4.12 11.01 16.06
N LYS A 51 3.38 9.94 16.34
CA LYS A 51 3.89 8.78 17.07
C LYS A 51 4.97 8.01 16.29
N TYR A 52 4.85 7.91 14.98
CA TYR A 52 5.83 7.21 14.16
C TYR A 52 7.14 8.00 14.03
N ASN A 53 7.05 9.32 13.81
CA ASN A 53 8.21 10.20 13.68
C ASN A 53 9.00 10.37 14.99
N SER A 54 8.42 10.08 16.15
CA SER A 54 9.17 10.04 17.41
C SER A 54 10.00 8.76 17.57
N LEU A 55 9.63 7.68 16.87
CA LEU A 55 10.31 6.39 16.94
C LEU A 55 11.31 6.17 15.80
N TYR A 56 11.03 6.72 14.62
CA TYR A 56 11.82 6.46 13.41
C TYR A 56 12.29 7.77 12.75
N LYS A 57 13.53 7.77 12.25
CA LYS A 57 14.07 8.88 11.47
C LYS A 57 13.36 8.98 10.11
N ALA A 58 13.19 10.21 9.63
CA ALA A 58 12.68 10.47 8.29
C ALA A 58 13.63 9.90 7.22
N SER A 59 13.14 8.95 6.44
CA SER A 59 13.82 8.29 5.33
C SER A 59 12.78 7.76 4.35
N THR A 60 13.16 7.54 3.08
CA THR A 60 12.28 6.95 2.06
C THR A 60 11.75 5.58 2.49
N SER A 61 12.62 4.72 3.02
CA SER A 61 12.23 3.38 3.51
C SER A 61 11.31 3.46 4.73
N SER A 62 11.55 4.43 5.62
CA SER A 62 10.71 4.72 6.80
C SER A 62 9.30 5.17 6.38
N CYS A 63 9.20 6.03 5.36
CA CYS A 63 7.91 6.44 4.77
C CYS A 63 7.14 5.25 4.19
N LEU A 64 7.80 4.39 3.39
CA LEU A 64 7.17 3.20 2.82
C LEU A 64 6.70 2.22 3.90
N ASN A 65 7.49 2.03 4.95
CA ASN A 65 7.12 1.19 6.09
C ASN A 65 5.91 1.72 6.86
N PHE A 66 5.81 3.04 7.06
CA PHE A 66 4.63 3.66 7.66
C PHE A 66 3.35 3.30 6.86
N TRP A 67 3.37 3.48 5.54
CA TRP A 67 2.21 3.18 4.69
C TRP A 67 1.91 1.69 4.58
N LYS A 68 2.91 0.82 4.75
CA LYS A 68 2.72 -0.63 4.84
C LYS A 68 1.98 -1.03 6.12
N LEU A 69 2.28 -0.38 7.24
CA LEU A 69 1.68 -0.67 8.55
C LEU A 69 0.28 -0.06 8.70
N TYR A 70 0.11 1.21 8.32
CA TYR A 70 -1.14 1.96 8.58
C TYR A 70 -2.04 2.14 7.35
N GLY A 71 -1.58 1.73 6.16
CA GLY A 71 -2.34 1.92 4.91
C GLY A 71 -3.67 1.17 4.84
N ALA A 72 -3.83 0.08 5.60
CA ALA A 72 -5.11 -0.63 5.71
C ALA A 72 -6.17 0.17 6.50
N MET A 73 -5.73 0.94 7.49
CA MET A 73 -6.57 1.83 8.30
C MET A 73 -6.86 3.14 7.56
N LEU A 74 -5.87 3.66 6.82
CA LEU A 74 -5.94 4.90 6.07
C LEU A 74 -6.16 4.61 4.57
N ARG A 75 -7.34 4.08 4.22
CA ARG A 75 -7.60 3.59 2.85
C ARG A 75 -7.58 4.69 1.79
N LEU A 76 -8.23 5.82 2.06
CA LEU A 76 -8.33 6.91 1.09
C LEU A 76 -6.99 7.61 0.92
N LEU A 77 -6.32 7.88 2.04
CA LEU A 77 -5.04 8.53 2.06
C LEU A 77 -3.95 7.62 1.48
N SER A 78 -3.98 6.31 1.76
CA SER A 78 -3.08 5.33 1.13
C SER A 78 -3.20 5.31 -0.39
N LYS A 79 -4.42 5.45 -0.94
CA LYS A 79 -4.63 5.51 -2.39
C LYS A 79 -3.92 6.72 -3.02
N ILE A 80 -4.06 7.89 -2.40
CA ILE A 80 -3.41 9.13 -2.87
C ILE A 80 -1.90 9.02 -2.71
N THR A 81 -1.44 8.56 -1.53
CA THR A 81 -0.01 8.48 -1.24
C THR A 81 0.71 7.49 -2.14
N ARG A 82 0.07 6.38 -2.54
CA ARG A 82 0.64 5.46 -3.54
C ARG A 82 0.91 6.14 -4.87
N GLN A 83 0.06 7.08 -5.30
CA GLN A 83 0.29 7.82 -6.54
C GLN A 83 1.43 8.83 -6.39
N LEU A 84 1.49 9.52 -5.25
CA LEU A 84 2.51 10.52 -4.97
C LEU A 84 3.90 9.90 -4.78
N VAL A 85 4.01 8.86 -3.96
CA VAL A 85 5.31 8.26 -3.58
C VAL A 85 5.93 7.43 -4.71
N CYS A 86 5.11 6.87 -5.61
CA CYS A 86 5.61 6.14 -6.77
C CYS A 86 6.21 7.05 -7.86
N THR A 87 5.96 8.36 -7.80
CA THR A 87 6.45 9.30 -8.80
C THR A 87 7.83 9.81 -8.38
N PRO A 88 8.91 9.51 -9.13
CA PRO A 88 10.21 10.08 -8.82
C PRO A 88 10.16 11.60 -8.98
N ALA A 89 10.72 12.32 -8.02
CA ALA A 89 10.75 13.79 -8.05
C ALA A 89 11.65 14.37 -9.15
N THR A 90 12.43 13.53 -9.84
CA THR A 90 13.43 13.95 -10.84
C THR A 90 13.38 13.07 -12.09
N SER A 91 13.84 13.63 -13.21
CA SER A 91 14.03 12.92 -14.50
C SER A 91 15.26 12.01 -14.53
N VAL A 92 16.10 12.04 -13.49
CA VAL A 92 17.38 11.29 -13.42
C VAL A 92 17.24 9.80 -13.74
N PRO A 93 16.21 9.06 -13.29
CA PRO A 93 16.03 7.66 -13.68
C PRO A 93 15.85 7.48 -15.19
N SER A 94 15.15 8.41 -15.84
CA SER A 94 14.91 8.41 -17.29
C SER A 94 16.18 8.80 -18.05
N GLU A 95 16.93 9.79 -17.57
CA GLU A 95 18.22 10.21 -18.16
C GLU A 95 19.26 9.08 -18.09
N SER A 96 19.31 8.36 -16.96
CA SER A 96 20.17 7.19 -16.82
C SER A 96 19.81 6.11 -17.83
N ALA A 97 18.52 5.80 -17.99
CA ALA A 97 18.05 4.83 -18.99
C ALA A 97 18.39 5.27 -20.42
N PHE A 98 18.23 6.56 -20.75
CA PHE A 98 18.54 7.13 -22.07
C PHE A 98 20.03 7.17 -22.37
N SER A 99 20.86 7.54 -21.39
CA SER A 99 22.32 7.53 -21.53
C SER A 99 22.83 6.11 -21.76
N MET A 100 22.30 5.15 -21.01
CA MET A 100 22.64 3.75 -21.19
C MET A 100 22.16 3.20 -22.54
N SER A 101 20.97 3.56 -23.02
CA SER A 101 20.46 3.04 -24.30
C SER A 101 21.30 3.57 -25.45
N SER A 102 21.66 4.85 -25.37
CA SER A 102 22.59 5.50 -26.28
C SER A 102 23.96 4.82 -26.27
N TYR A 103 24.48 4.43 -25.09
CA TYR A 103 25.75 3.70 -24.98
C TYR A 103 25.68 2.30 -25.61
N VAL A 104 24.62 1.53 -25.33
CA VAL A 104 24.43 0.18 -25.89
C VAL A 104 24.23 0.22 -27.41
N ALA A 105 23.54 1.24 -27.92
CA ALA A 105 23.35 1.46 -29.35
C ALA A 105 24.66 1.85 -30.07
N ARG A 106 25.54 2.60 -29.40
CA ARG A 106 26.80 3.09 -29.99
C ARG A 106 27.95 2.10 -29.97
N LYS A 107 27.92 1.05 -29.15
CA LYS A 107 29.06 0.13 -28.93
C LYS A 107 29.32 -0.78 -30.14
N GLU A 108 29.79 -0.18 -31.24
CA GLU A 108 30.37 -0.65 -32.52
C GLU A 108 30.07 -2.04 -33.14
N ARG A 109 29.27 -2.93 -32.55
CA ARG A 109 28.87 -4.23 -33.13
C ARG A 109 27.49 -4.71 -32.73
N SER A 110 26.70 -3.91 -32.02
CA SER A 110 25.32 -4.26 -31.69
C SER A 110 24.42 -3.94 -32.90
N ARG A 111 24.24 -4.90 -33.83
CA ARG A 111 23.14 -4.90 -34.82
C ARG A 111 21.77 -5.14 -34.14
N LEU A 112 21.57 -4.54 -32.96
CA LEU A 112 20.33 -4.62 -32.22
C LEU A 112 19.31 -3.75 -32.95
N SER A 113 18.22 -4.34 -33.38
CA SER A 113 17.05 -3.57 -33.80
C SER A 113 16.53 -2.75 -32.62
N VAL A 114 15.75 -1.71 -32.92
CA VAL A 114 15.12 -0.86 -31.89
C VAL A 114 14.29 -1.71 -30.92
N ASP A 115 13.62 -2.75 -31.43
CA ASP A 115 12.81 -3.67 -30.60
C ASP A 115 13.68 -4.49 -29.65
N SER A 116 14.79 -5.05 -30.15
CA SER A 116 15.70 -5.84 -29.31
C SER A 116 16.44 -4.97 -28.28
N LEU A 117 16.76 -3.72 -28.63
CA LEU A 117 17.32 -2.74 -27.68
C LEU A 117 16.31 -2.41 -26.58
N THR A 118 15.05 -2.17 -26.94
CA THR A 118 13.97 -1.88 -25.99
C THR A 118 13.74 -3.05 -25.05
N ALA A 119 13.67 -4.27 -25.57
CA ALA A 119 13.52 -5.48 -24.76
C ALA A 119 14.70 -5.68 -23.79
N THR A 120 15.93 -5.44 -24.26
CA THR A 120 17.14 -5.52 -23.43
C THR A 120 17.11 -4.49 -22.29
N MET A 121 16.70 -3.26 -22.59
CA MET A 121 16.59 -2.20 -21.58
C MET A 121 15.47 -2.49 -20.58
N PHE A 122 14.33 -2.98 -21.04
CA PHE A 122 13.25 -3.41 -20.17
C PHE A 122 13.69 -4.52 -19.21
N LEU A 123 14.38 -5.55 -19.71
CA LEU A 123 14.89 -6.65 -18.89
C LEU A 123 15.90 -6.14 -17.85
N LYS A 124 16.84 -5.29 -18.27
CA LYS A 124 17.86 -4.71 -17.39
C LYS A 124 17.24 -3.91 -16.24
N VAL A 125 16.28 -3.04 -16.55
CA VAL A 125 15.58 -2.24 -15.52
C VAL A 125 14.79 -3.15 -14.57
N SER A 126 14.16 -4.20 -15.10
CA SER A 126 13.36 -5.14 -14.29
C SER A 126 14.22 -5.98 -13.35
N CYS A 127 15.36 -6.50 -13.83
CA CYS A 127 16.32 -7.23 -13.01
C CYS A 127 16.98 -6.34 -11.95
N GLN A 128 17.25 -5.06 -12.27
CA GLN A 128 17.83 -4.13 -11.31
C GLN A 128 16.86 -3.81 -10.16
N LYS A 129 15.58 -3.59 -10.46
CA LYS A 129 14.52 -3.44 -9.43
C LYS A 129 14.44 -4.66 -8.51
N GLN A 130 14.54 -5.87 -9.05
CA GLN A 130 14.56 -7.09 -8.25
C GLN A 130 15.77 -7.11 -7.32
N ASN A 131 16.97 -6.84 -7.83
CA ASN A 131 18.20 -6.84 -7.02
C ASN A 131 18.18 -5.78 -5.91
N ASP A 132 17.66 -4.58 -6.19
CA ASP A 132 17.47 -3.53 -5.18
C ASP A 132 16.47 -3.97 -4.10
N LEU A 133 15.38 -4.66 -4.48
CA LEU A 133 14.43 -5.24 -3.53
C LEU A 133 15.08 -6.28 -2.60
N TYR A 134 15.98 -7.11 -3.13
CA TYR A 134 16.70 -8.11 -2.32
C TYR A 134 17.76 -7.49 -1.41
N ARG A 135 18.34 -6.33 -1.77
CA ARG A 135 19.28 -5.60 -0.92
C ARG A 135 18.62 -4.88 0.26
N GLU A 136 17.35 -4.50 0.14
CA GLU A 136 16.61 -3.85 1.23
C GLU A 136 16.02 -4.82 2.27
N ILE A 137 16.15 -6.13 2.07
CA ILE A 137 15.80 -7.14 3.09
C ILE A 137 17.00 -7.25 4.05
N PRO A 138 16.85 -6.93 5.35
CA PRO A 138 17.90 -7.19 6.33
C PRO A 138 18.19 -8.69 6.32
N GLN A 139 19.43 -9.07 6.01
CA GLN A 139 19.92 -10.42 6.27
C GLN A 139 19.83 -10.63 7.79
N ILE A 140 18.99 -11.57 8.20
CA ILE A 140 18.90 -12.06 9.58
C ILE A 140 20.20 -12.80 9.90
#